data_AF-A0A9F2KU73-F1
#
_entry.id   AF-A0A9F2KU73-F1
#
_cell.length_a   1.000
_cell.length_b   1.000
_cell.length_c   1.000
_cell.angle_alpha   90.00
_cell.angle_beta   90.00
_cell.angle_gamma   90.00
#
_symmetry.space_group_name_H-M   'P 1'
#
loop_
_entity.id
_entity.type
_entity.pdbx_description
1 polymer ?
#
loop_
_entity_poly.entity_id
_entity_poly.type
_entity_poly.pdbx_seq_one_letter_code
_entity_poly.pdbx_strand_id
1 'polypeptide(L)'
;MDVILFSLSRYSSKSISLEGPAKLQGPLDSQQNSLPINETHKIYRHKLEELTSLQGACSSSIQKQKQRLKELQYKFQRCKSQGGLETELILQINNQIRDRQNAFFDMEAYLPKKNGLYLNLVLGNVNVTLLSNQAKFAYKDEYEKFKLYLTIILLLGAVACRFVLHYRVTDEVFNFLLVWYYCTLTIRESILISNGSRIKGWWVSHHYISTFLSGVMLTWPDGLVYQMFRNQFLAFSIFQSCVQFLQYYYQSGCLYRLRALGKRNHLDLTVEGFQSWMWRGLAFLLPFLFFGHFWQLYNAITLFELSRHKKCKEWQVSVLALTFLILFLGNFLTTLKVVHTKFQKNKTKKL
;
A
#
# COMPACT_ATOMS: atom_id res chain seq x y z
N MET A 1 -19.64 4.80 -20.27
CA MET A 1 -20.56 3.65 -20.26
C MET A 1 -20.82 3.31 -21.72
N ASP A 2 -20.74 2.01 -22.05
CA ASP A 2 -21.13 1.41 -23.35
C ASP A 2 -20.10 1.38 -24.50
N VAL A 3 -19.03 0.57 -24.35
CA VAL A 3 -18.24 0.02 -25.49
C VAL A 3 -17.88 -1.47 -25.29
N ILE A 4 -18.71 -2.30 -24.65
CA ILE A 4 -18.45 -3.75 -24.52
C ILE A 4 -19.72 -4.57 -24.82
N LEU A 5 -20.40 -4.29 -25.93
CA LEU A 5 -21.59 -5.06 -26.34
C LEU A 5 -21.72 -5.25 -27.86
N PHE A 6 -20.60 -5.23 -28.60
CA PHE A 6 -20.63 -5.37 -30.07
C PHE A 6 -19.87 -6.58 -30.65
N SER A 7 -19.41 -7.52 -29.82
CA SER A 7 -18.55 -8.63 -30.27
C SER A 7 -19.17 -10.03 -30.23
N LEU A 8 -20.47 -10.17 -29.93
CA LEU A 8 -21.11 -11.50 -29.80
C LEU A 8 -22.38 -11.74 -30.64
N SER A 9 -22.69 -10.86 -31.60
CA SER A 9 -23.89 -11.01 -32.47
C SER A 9 -23.60 -11.35 -33.94
N ARG A 10 -22.36 -11.74 -34.29
CA ARG A 10 -21.95 -11.97 -35.70
C ARG A 10 -21.56 -13.40 -36.05
N TYR A 11 -22.09 -14.39 -35.33
CA TYR A 11 -21.83 -15.81 -35.63
C TYR A 11 -23.09 -16.68 -35.62
N SER A 12 -24.21 -16.13 -36.08
CA SER A 12 -25.39 -16.91 -36.43
C SER A 12 -25.89 -16.47 -37.81
N SER A 13 -26.21 -17.44 -38.65
CA SER A 13 -26.67 -17.34 -40.04
C SER A 13 -25.62 -17.17 -41.14
N LYS A 14 -25.09 -18.31 -41.62
CA LYS A 14 -25.11 -18.65 -43.06
C LYS A 14 -24.92 -20.16 -43.26
N SER A 15 -26.01 -20.81 -43.61
CA SER A 15 -26.10 -22.16 -44.14
C SER A 15 -25.55 -22.22 -45.57
N ILE A 16 -24.57 -23.08 -45.82
CA ILE A 16 -24.26 -23.61 -47.15
C ILE A 16 -24.05 -25.12 -47.00
N SER A 17 -24.96 -25.88 -47.61
CA SER A 17 -24.92 -27.33 -47.77
C SER A 17 -24.06 -27.70 -48.98
N LEU A 18 -23.22 -28.74 -48.86
CA LEU A 18 -22.80 -29.64 -49.95
C LEU A 18 -22.24 -30.93 -49.33
N GLU A 19 -22.53 -32.05 -50.00
CA GLU A 19 -22.59 -33.45 -49.52
C GLU A 19 -21.24 -34.18 -49.36
N GLY A 20 -21.22 -35.27 -48.56
CA GLY A 20 -20.23 -36.36 -48.66
C GLY A 20 -19.87 -37.03 -47.32
N PRO A 21 -20.08 -38.36 -47.11
CA PRO A 21 -20.10 -38.98 -45.79
C PRO A 21 -18.72 -39.50 -45.36
N ALA A 22 -18.14 -38.93 -44.31
CA ALA A 22 -17.03 -39.55 -43.60
C ALA A 22 -17.30 -39.52 -42.10
N LYS A 23 -17.57 -40.72 -41.57
CA LYS A 23 -17.66 -41.05 -40.14
C LYS A 23 -16.60 -40.30 -39.32
N LEU A 24 -17.03 -39.35 -38.50
CA LEU A 24 -16.34 -39.03 -37.25
C LEU A 24 -17.39 -38.64 -36.21
N GLN A 25 -18.20 -39.63 -35.83
CA GLN A 25 -19.04 -39.58 -34.63
C GLN A 25 -18.11 -39.76 -33.41
N GLY A 26 -17.41 -38.70 -33.01
CA GLY A 26 -16.96 -38.56 -31.63
C GLY A 26 -18.10 -37.90 -30.85
N PRO A 27 -18.71 -38.54 -29.85
CA PRO A 27 -19.65 -37.85 -28.99
C PRO A 27 -18.92 -36.69 -28.32
N LEU A 28 -19.55 -35.53 -28.28
CA LEU A 28 -19.18 -34.47 -27.38
C LEU A 28 -19.06 -35.02 -25.95
N ASP A 29 -17.83 -35.20 -25.45
CA ASP A 29 -17.45 -35.45 -24.05
C ASP A 29 -17.80 -34.28 -23.10
N SER A 30 -18.91 -33.60 -23.36
CA SER A 30 -19.42 -32.46 -22.60
C SER A 30 -20.41 -32.88 -21.52
N GLN A 31 -21.06 -34.04 -21.63
CA GLN A 31 -22.01 -34.53 -20.62
C GLN A 31 -21.31 -35.22 -19.43
N GLN A 32 -20.28 -36.04 -19.67
CA GLN A 32 -19.56 -36.76 -18.60
C GLN A 32 -18.76 -35.80 -17.68
N ASN A 33 -18.22 -34.70 -18.23
CA ASN A 33 -17.50 -33.68 -17.48
C ASN A 33 -18.40 -32.62 -16.81
N SER A 34 -19.68 -32.51 -17.19
CA SER A 34 -20.61 -31.51 -16.63
C SER A 34 -21.18 -31.90 -15.26
N LEU A 35 -21.39 -33.20 -15.01
CA LEU A 35 -21.96 -33.74 -13.78
C LEU A 35 -21.06 -33.51 -12.55
N PRO A 36 -19.74 -33.81 -12.59
CA PRO A 36 -18.85 -33.55 -11.47
C PRO A 36 -18.71 -32.05 -11.17
N ILE A 37 -18.72 -31.19 -12.20
CA ILE A 37 -18.60 -29.74 -12.04
C ILE A 37 -19.84 -29.16 -11.34
N ASN A 38 -21.04 -29.61 -11.73
CA ASN A 38 -22.29 -29.11 -11.15
C ASN A 38 -22.47 -29.54 -9.69
N GLU A 39 -22.13 -30.80 -9.36
CA GLU A 39 -22.05 -31.30 -7.98
C GLU A 39 -21.03 -30.51 -7.15
N THR A 40 -19.82 -30.32 -7.68
CA THR A 40 -18.76 -29.53 -7.02
C THR A 40 -19.19 -28.09 -6.78
N HIS A 41 -19.88 -27.47 -7.74
CA HIS A 41 -20.39 -26.11 -7.62
C HIS A 41 -21.49 -25.98 -6.54
N LYS A 42 -22.41 -26.95 -6.44
CA LYS A 42 -23.41 -26.98 -5.36
C LYS A 42 -22.75 -27.05 -3.98
N ILE A 43 -21.76 -27.94 -3.82
CA ILE A 43 -20.99 -28.07 -2.58
C ILE A 43 -20.26 -26.76 -2.26
N TYR A 44 -19.60 -26.15 -3.25
CA TYR A 44 -18.94 -24.87 -3.10
C TYR A 44 -19.90 -23.77 -2.62
N ARG A 45 -21.07 -23.62 -3.24
CA ARG A 45 -22.07 -22.62 -2.85
C ARG A 45 -22.54 -22.83 -1.41
N HIS A 46 -22.86 -24.08 -1.05
CA HIS A 46 -23.26 -24.40 0.32
C HIS A 46 -22.15 -24.04 1.32
N LYS A 47 -20.89 -24.37 1.03
CA LYS A 47 -19.76 -24.01 1.88
C LYS A 47 -19.53 -22.50 1.98
N LEU A 48 -19.82 -21.75 0.93
CA LEU A 48 -19.75 -20.28 0.93
C LEU A 48 -20.83 -19.66 1.83
N GLU A 49 -22.06 -20.18 1.79
CA GLU A 49 -23.16 -19.75 2.65
C GLU A 49 -22.87 -20.07 4.12
N GLU A 50 -22.36 -21.27 4.42
CA GLU A 50 -21.92 -21.69 5.76
C GLU A 50 -20.81 -20.76 6.30
N LEU A 51 -19.80 -20.48 5.48
CA LEU A 51 -18.71 -19.57 5.83
C LEU A 51 -19.21 -18.15 6.11
N THR A 52 -20.14 -17.64 5.31
CA THR A 52 -20.73 -16.30 5.48
C THR A 52 -21.52 -16.21 6.79
N SER A 53 -22.29 -17.25 7.12
CA SER A 53 -23.01 -17.35 8.39
C SER A 53 -22.05 -17.35 9.60
N LEU A 54 -21.00 -18.17 9.54
CA LEU A 54 -19.96 -18.24 10.58
C LEU A 54 -19.23 -16.90 10.76
N GLN A 55 -18.93 -16.18 9.67
CA GLN A 55 -18.35 -14.85 9.73
C GLN A 55 -19.25 -13.86 10.49
N GLY A 56 -20.55 -13.86 10.19
CA GLY A 56 -21.53 -13.01 10.88
C GLY A 56 -21.65 -13.33 12.37
N ALA A 57 -21.71 -14.61 12.72
CA ALA A 57 -21.77 -15.07 14.11
C ALA A 57 -20.51 -14.70 14.90
N CYS A 58 -19.33 -14.93 14.32
CA CYS A 58 -18.04 -14.62 14.94
C CYS A 58 -17.87 -13.10 15.14
N SER A 59 -18.17 -12.29 14.12
CA SER A 59 -18.11 -10.83 14.19
C SER A 59 -19.03 -10.28 15.30
N SER A 60 -20.27 -10.79 15.37
CA SER A 60 -21.23 -10.41 16.40
C SER A 60 -20.78 -10.80 17.81
N SER A 61 -20.18 -11.99 17.97
CA SER A 61 -19.66 -12.46 19.25
C SER A 61 -18.48 -11.62 19.74
N ILE A 62 -17.52 -11.32 18.85
CA ILE A 62 -16.37 -10.46 19.17
C ILE A 62 -16.83 -9.06 19.56
N GLN A 63 -17.80 -8.47 18.84
CA GLN A 63 -18.33 -7.15 19.16
C GLN A 63 -18.96 -7.12 20.56
N LYS A 64 -19.78 -8.13 20.91
CA LYS A 64 -20.37 -8.28 22.24
C LYS A 64 -19.31 -8.40 23.33
N GLN A 65 -18.29 -9.23 23.11
CA GLN A 65 -17.20 -9.43 24.08
C GLN A 65 -16.34 -8.17 24.27
N LYS A 66 -16.03 -7.43 23.19
CA LYS A 66 -15.33 -6.15 23.27
C LYS A 66 -16.12 -5.10 24.05
N GLN A 67 -17.43 -5.04 23.86
CA GLN A 67 -18.29 -4.11 24.60
C GLN A 67 -18.29 -4.43 26.09
N ARG A 68 -18.48 -5.71 26.46
CA ARG A 68 -18.37 -6.17 27.86
C ARG A 68 -17.00 -5.86 28.46
N LEU A 69 -15.91 -6.09 27.70
CA LEU A 69 -14.55 -5.82 28.16
C LEU A 69 -14.33 -4.32 28.43
N LYS A 70 -14.87 -3.43 27.58
CA LYS A 70 -14.83 -1.97 27.81
C LYS A 70 -15.60 -1.57 29.07
N GLU A 71 -16.78 -2.14 29.30
CA GLU A 71 -17.56 -1.90 30.50
C GLU A 71 -16.84 -2.38 31.77
N LEU A 72 -16.23 -3.57 31.73
CA LEU A 72 -15.39 -4.10 32.80
C LEU A 72 -14.19 -3.20 33.07
N GLN A 73 -13.50 -2.73 32.02
CA GLN A 73 -12.36 -1.82 32.14
C GLN A 73 -12.77 -0.49 32.78
N TYR A 74 -13.91 0.08 32.39
CA TYR A 74 -14.46 1.30 32.98
C TYR A 74 -14.79 1.12 34.47
N LYS A 75 -15.51 0.04 34.83
CA LYS A 75 -15.83 -0.29 36.24
C LYS A 75 -14.56 -0.48 37.07
N PHE A 76 -13.58 -1.21 36.53
CA PHE A 76 -12.29 -1.42 37.17
C PHE A 76 -11.53 -0.12 37.42
N GLN A 77 -11.50 0.79 36.42
CA GLN A 77 -10.82 2.07 36.53
C GLN A 77 -11.48 2.99 37.59
N ARG A 78 -12.82 2.91 37.72
CA ARG A 78 -13.59 3.60 38.76
C ARG A 78 -13.35 3.03 40.17
N CYS A 79 -13.24 1.70 40.31
CA CYS A 79 -12.89 1.09 41.60
C CYS A 79 -11.46 1.45 42.03
N LYS A 80 -10.51 1.50 41.07
CA LYS A 80 -9.12 1.92 41.33
C LYS A 80 -9.02 3.35 41.86
N SER A 81 -9.86 4.27 41.41
CA SER A 81 -9.86 5.66 41.90
C SER A 81 -10.53 5.83 43.27
N GLN A 82 -11.23 4.81 43.78
CA GLN A 82 -11.98 4.84 45.03
C GLN A 82 -11.32 4.09 46.20
N GLY A 83 -10.18 3.41 45.99
CA GLY A 83 -9.45 2.74 47.07
C GLY A 83 -8.09 2.20 46.60
N GLY A 84 -7.09 2.28 47.48
CA GLY A 84 -5.72 1.82 47.23
C GLY A 84 -5.63 0.30 47.15
N LEU A 85 -5.88 -0.27 45.97
CA LEU A 85 -5.71 -1.70 45.70
C LEU A 85 -4.26 -2.01 45.32
N GLU A 86 -3.78 -3.17 45.78
CA GLU A 86 -2.46 -3.73 45.49
C GLU A 86 -2.07 -3.60 44.02
N THR A 87 -0.95 -2.91 43.78
CA THR A 87 -0.39 -2.63 42.45
C THR A 87 -0.25 -3.87 41.58
N GLU A 88 0.03 -5.03 42.19
CA GLU A 88 0.26 -6.31 41.50
C GLU A 88 -1.02 -6.90 40.88
N LEU A 89 -2.14 -6.92 41.62
CA LEU A 89 -3.45 -7.34 41.11
C LEU A 89 -3.91 -6.45 39.95
N ILE A 90 -3.64 -5.15 40.05
CA ILE A 90 -3.95 -4.19 38.98
C ILE A 90 -3.15 -4.48 37.72
N LEU A 91 -1.87 -4.85 37.87
CA LEU A 91 -0.98 -5.17 36.76
C LEU A 91 -1.41 -6.48 36.08
N GLN A 92 -1.78 -7.51 36.88
CA GLN A 92 -2.31 -8.77 36.37
C GLN A 92 -3.61 -8.60 35.58
N ILE A 93 -4.58 -7.85 36.12
CA ILE A 93 -5.87 -7.61 35.43
C ILE A 93 -5.65 -6.85 34.12
N ASN A 94 -4.76 -5.84 34.10
CA ASN A 94 -4.42 -5.12 32.87
C ASN A 94 -3.74 -6.01 31.82
N ASN A 95 -2.86 -6.93 32.25
CA ASN A 95 -2.25 -7.91 31.34
C ASN A 95 -3.31 -8.82 30.74
N GLN A 96 -4.24 -9.37 31.54
CA GLN A 96 -5.33 -10.21 31.03
C GLN A 96 -6.27 -9.47 30.07
N ILE A 97 -6.59 -8.21 30.35
CA ILE A 97 -7.37 -7.35 29.44
C ILE A 97 -6.63 -7.21 28.10
N ARG A 98 -5.32 -6.93 28.15
CA ARG A 98 -4.48 -6.77 26.95
C ARG A 98 -4.39 -8.08 26.16
N ASP A 99 -4.21 -9.22 26.81
CA ASP A 99 -4.11 -10.52 26.15
C ASP A 99 -5.42 -10.89 25.46
N ARG A 100 -6.58 -10.63 26.11
CA ARG A 100 -7.89 -10.80 25.48
C ARG A 100 -8.10 -9.83 24.30
N GLN A 101 -7.64 -8.59 24.40
CA GLN A 101 -7.68 -7.63 23.29
C GLN A 101 -6.83 -8.10 22.11
N ASN A 102 -5.63 -8.64 22.36
CA ASN A 102 -4.77 -9.20 21.34
C ASN A 102 -5.41 -10.43 20.68
N ALA A 103 -6.01 -11.34 21.46
CA ALA A 103 -6.72 -12.49 20.93
C ALA A 103 -7.89 -12.07 20.00
N PHE A 104 -8.69 -11.06 20.39
CA PHE A 104 -9.74 -10.53 19.51
C PHE A 104 -9.18 -9.86 18.26
N PHE A 105 -8.05 -9.16 18.36
CA PHE A 105 -7.38 -8.56 17.21
C PHE A 105 -6.94 -9.62 16.18
N ASP A 106 -6.39 -10.74 16.66
CA ASP A 106 -5.97 -11.86 15.81
C ASP A 106 -7.18 -12.55 15.16
N MET A 107 -8.27 -12.75 15.91
CA MET A 107 -9.52 -13.32 15.36
C MET A 107 -10.12 -12.41 14.27
N GLU A 108 -10.17 -11.10 14.51
CA GLU A 108 -10.67 -10.12 13.54
C GLU A 108 -9.81 -10.02 12.28
N ALA A 109 -8.56 -10.47 12.31
CA ALA A 109 -7.70 -10.47 11.13
C ALA A 109 -8.22 -11.39 10.01
N TYR A 110 -9.10 -12.34 10.33
CA TYR A 110 -9.69 -13.30 9.38
C TYR A 110 -11.18 -13.02 9.09
N LEU A 111 -11.74 -11.96 9.67
CA LEU A 111 -13.13 -11.57 9.45
C LEU A 111 -13.23 -10.37 8.50
N PRO A 112 -14.33 -10.27 7.73
CA PRO A 112 -14.69 -9.07 6.99
C PRO A 112 -14.55 -7.81 7.84
N LYS A 113 -13.68 -6.88 7.43
CA LYS A 113 -13.53 -5.58 8.09
C LYS A 113 -14.28 -4.51 7.32
N LYS A 114 -14.81 -3.54 8.07
CA LYS A 114 -15.34 -2.31 7.48
C LYS A 114 -14.19 -1.52 6.87
N ASN A 115 -14.40 -1.03 5.65
CA ASN A 115 -13.46 -0.16 4.96
C ASN A 115 -13.24 1.13 5.78
N GLY A 116 -12.00 1.61 5.83
CA GLY A 116 -11.72 2.97 6.32
C GLY A 116 -12.36 4.02 5.41
N LEU A 117 -12.51 5.26 5.89
CA LEU A 117 -13.21 6.34 5.17
C LEU A 117 -12.72 6.52 3.73
N TYR A 118 -11.40 6.59 3.51
CA TYR A 118 -10.81 6.72 2.17
C TYR A 118 -11.16 5.55 1.25
N LEU A 119 -11.01 4.32 1.75
CA LEU A 119 -11.27 3.13 0.95
C LEU A 119 -12.75 2.98 0.62
N ASN A 120 -13.63 3.35 1.55
CA ASN A 120 -15.07 3.39 1.30
C ASN A 120 -15.46 4.48 0.30
N LEU A 121 -14.76 5.63 0.30
CA LEU A 121 -14.98 6.69 -0.69
C LEU A 121 -14.57 6.22 -2.11
N VAL A 122 -13.45 5.51 -2.23
CA VAL A 122 -12.90 5.11 -3.54
C VAL A 122 -13.53 3.82 -4.09
N LEU A 123 -13.76 2.81 -3.24
CA LEU A 123 -14.25 1.49 -3.65
C LEU A 123 -15.71 1.22 -3.25
N GLY A 124 -16.34 2.11 -2.49
CA GLY A 124 -17.66 1.86 -1.90
C GLY A 124 -17.62 0.80 -0.80
N ASN A 125 -18.79 0.24 -0.52
CA ASN A 125 -19.00 -0.75 0.54
C ASN A 125 -18.59 -2.19 0.11
N VAL A 126 -17.57 -2.32 -0.74
CA VAL A 126 -17.05 -3.61 -1.20
C VAL A 126 -16.06 -4.16 -0.18
N ASN A 127 -16.25 -5.41 0.25
CA ASN A 127 -15.35 -6.05 1.20
C ASN A 127 -14.02 -6.44 0.53
N VAL A 128 -12.92 -5.79 0.90
CA VAL A 128 -11.55 -6.09 0.41
C VAL A 128 -10.77 -7.06 1.31
N THR A 129 -11.46 -7.73 2.25
CA THR A 129 -10.82 -8.62 3.20
C THR A 129 -10.32 -9.89 2.51
N LEU A 130 -9.02 -10.12 2.59
CA LEU A 130 -8.33 -11.32 2.14
C LEU A 130 -8.36 -12.34 3.29
N LEU A 131 -9.22 -13.35 3.15
CA LEU A 131 -9.50 -14.31 4.23
C LEU A 131 -8.33 -15.26 4.52
N SER A 132 -7.52 -15.61 3.51
CA SER A 132 -6.39 -16.52 3.69
C SER A 132 -5.07 -15.76 3.81
N ASN A 133 -4.16 -16.28 4.65
CA ASN A 133 -2.81 -15.75 4.76
C ASN A 133 -2.06 -15.83 3.43
N GLN A 134 -2.31 -16.86 2.63
CA GLN A 134 -1.76 -16.99 1.28
C GLN A 134 -2.21 -15.83 0.37
N ALA A 135 -3.50 -15.47 0.39
CA ALA A 135 -4.01 -14.34 -0.40
C ALA A 135 -3.40 -13.00 0.06
N LYS A 136 -3.26 -12.79 1.37
CA LYS A 136 -2.59 -11.60 1.92
C LYS A 136 -1.13 -11.49 1.45
N PHE A 137 -0.40 -12.60 1.45
CA PHE A 137 0.98 -12.63 0.98
C PHE A 137 1.09 -12.46 -0.53
N ALA A 138 0.22 -13.10 -1.31
CA ALA A 138 0.18 -12.95 -2.76
C ALA A 138 -0.12 -11.49 -3.15
N TYR A 139 -1.11 -10.86 -2.50
CA TYR A 139 -1.42 -9.46 -2.74
C TYR A 139 -0.24 -8.54 -2.40
N LYS A 140 0.46 -8.80 -1.28
CA LYS A 140 1.67 -8.05 -0.91
C LYS A 140 2.78 -8.22 -1.97
N ASP A 141 2.97 -9.43 -2.48
CA ASP A 141 3.94 -9.72 -3.54
C ASP A 141 3.62 -8.95 -4.83
N GLU A 142 2.35 -8.95 -5.25
CA GLU A 142 1.88 -8.18 -6.41
C GLU A 142 1.97 -6.66 -6.21
N TYR A 143 1.79 -6.18 -4.99
CA TYR A 143 2.04 -4.77 -4.64
C TYR A 143 3.53 -4.41 -4.76
N GLU A 144 4.44 -5.26 -4.27
CA GLU A 144 5.87 -5.02 -4.38
C GLU A 144 6.35 -5.08 -5.84
N LYS A 145 5.88 -6.06 -6.63
CA LYS A 145 6.14 -6.13 -8.08
C LYS A 145 5.63 -4.90 -8.82
N PHE A 146 4.41 -4.46 -8.53
CA PHE A 146 3.85 -3.24 -9.10
C PHE A 146 4.74 -2.03 -8.84
N LYS A 147 5.21 -1.84 -7.60
CA LYS A 147 6.17 -0.76 -7.29
C LYS A 147 7.41 -0.86 -8.15
N LEU A 148 8.00 -2.04 -8.29
CA LEU A 148 9.22 -2.24 -9.07
C LEU A 148 9.01 -1.90 -10.56
N TYR A 149 8.00 -2.50 -11.19
CA TYR A 149 7.72 -2.27 -12.61
C TYR A 149 7.49 -0.79 -12.90
N LEU A 150 6.68 -0.12 -12.07
CA LEU A 150 6.40 1.30 -12.28
C LEU A 150 7.61 2.19 -11.96
N THR A 151 8.45 1.83 -10.99
CA THR A 151 9.71 2.55 -10.73
C THR A 151 10.63 2.50 -11.94
N ILE A 152 10.72 1.35 -12.62
CA ILE A 152 11.52 1.20 -13.85
C ILE A 152 10.94 2.05 -14.98
N ILE A 153 9.62 2.01 -15.19
CA ILE A 153 8.95 2.83 -16.21
C ILE A 153 9.17 4.33 -15.93
N LEU A 154 9.02 4.77 -14.68
CA LEU A 154 9.24 6.15 -14.27
C LEU A 154 10.71 6.58 -14.44
N LEU A 155 11.66 5.69 -14.13
CA LEU A 155 13.09 5.95 -14.36
C LEU A 155 13.37 6.18 -15.85
N LEU A 156 12.95 5.26 -16.71
CA LEU A 156 13.14 5.35 -18.16
C LEU A 156 12.41 6.57 -18.73
N GLY A 157 11.18 6.84 -18.27
CA GLY A 157 10.40 8.01 -18.65
C GLY A 157 11.09 9.33 -18.28
N ALA A 158 11.62 9.43 -17.05
CA ALA A 158 12.34 10.63 -16.61
C ALA A 158 13.65 10.85 -17.37
N VAL A 159 14.40 9.78 -17.66
CA VAL A 159 15.60 9.83 -18.51
C VAL A 159 15.24 10.27 -19.93
N ALA A 160 14.19 9.68 -20.52
CA ALA A 160 13.73 10.05 -21.86
C ALA A 160 13.30 11.52 -21.93
N CYS A 161 12.47 11.99 -20.99
CA CYS A 161 12.05 13.40 -20.93
C CYS A 161 13.25 14.35 -20.71
N ARG A 162 14.26 13.93 -19.94
CA ARG A 162 15.43 14.78 -19.66
C ARG A 162 16.37 14.91 -20.85
N PHE A 163 16.67 13.82 -21.56
CA PHE A 163 17.78 13.80 -22.53
C PHE A 163 17.34 13.69 -23.99
N VAL A 164 16.13 13.19 -24.27
CA VAL A 164 15.67 12.90 -25.63
C VAL A 164 14.46 13.74 -26.00
N LEU A 165 13.41 13.69 -25.17
CA LEU A 165 12.10 14.25 -25.44
C LEU A 165 11.91 15.56 -24.67
N HIS A 166 12.29 16.67 -25.29
CA HIS A 166 12.19 18.02 -24.71
C HIS A 166 10.83 18.68 -24.99
N TYR A 167 9.76 17.89 -25.06
CA TYR A 167 8.42 18.37 -25.39
C TYR A 167 7.57 18.53 -24.12
N ARG A 168 6.76 19.58 -24.06
CA ARG A 168 5.84 19.81 -22.94
C ARG A 168 4.88 18.64 -22.73
N VAL A 169 4.34 18.09 -23.82
CA VAL A 169 3.40 16.96 -23.80
C VAL A 169 4.02 15.73 -23.14
N THR A 170 5.32 15.46 -23.37
CA THR A 170 5.98 14.30 -22.76
C THR A 170 6.16 14.47 -21.25
N ASP A 171 6.41 15.70 -20.79
CA ASP A 171 6.43 16.00 -19.36
C ASP A 171 5.03 15.85 -18.72
N GLU A 172 3.96 16.21 -19.43
CA GLU A 172 2.58 16.03 -18.93
C GLU A 172 2.22 14.56 -18.80
N VAL A 173 2.56 13.74 -19.80
CA VAL A 173 2.37 12.28 -19.76
C VAL A 173 3.16 11.68 -18.59
N PHE A 174 4.40 12.14 -18.37
CA PHE A 174 5.21 11.70 -17.24
C PHE A 174 4.59 12.09 -15.89
N ASN A 175 4.16 13.34 -15.72
CA ASN A 175 3.53 13.81 -14.49
C ASN A 175 2.17 13.14 -14.23
N PHE A 176 1.38 12.89 -15.28
CA PHE A 176 0.15 12.12 -15.19
C PHE A 176 0.43 10.70 -14.70
N LEU A 177 1.48 10.05 -15.23
CA LEU A 177 1.90 8.73 -14.76
C LEU A 177 2.31 8.75 -13.28
N LEU A 178 2.98 9.80 -12.81
CA LEU A 178 3.31 9.98 -11.39
C LEU A 178 2.06 10.11 -10.51
N VAL A 179 1.08 10.93 -10.93
CA VAL A 179 -0.21 11.07 -10.22
C VAL A 179 -0.90 9.71 -10.13
N TRP A 180 -1.03 9.02 -11.27
CA TRP A 180 -1.65 7.70 -11.32
C TRP A 180 -0.93 6.68 -10.43
N TYR A 181 0.40 6.68 -10.46
CA TYR A 181 1.22 5.79 -9.64
C TYR A 181 0.97 6.01 -8.15
N TYR A 182 1.08 7.24 -7.66
CA TYR A 182 0.89 7.53 -6.23
C TYR A 182 -0.56 7.33 -5.78
N CYS A 183 -1.56 7.68 -6.61
CA CYS A 183 -2.96 7.31 -6.37
C CYS A 183 -3.16 5.81 -6.22
N THR A 184 -2.52 5.01 -7.09
CA THR A 184 -2.64 3.56 -7.03
C THR A 184 -1.99 3.01 -5.77
N LEU A 185 -0.87 3.58 -5.32
CA LEU A 185 -0.22 3.20 -4.06
C LEU A 185 -1.12 3.46 -2.86
N THR A 186 -1.78 4.61 -2.76
CA THR A 186 -2.64 4.91 -1.61
C THR A 186 -3.81 3.92 -1.50
N ILE A 187 -4.38 3.50 -2.64
CA ILE A 187 -5.43 2.47 -2.68
C ILE A 187 -4.87 1.11 -2.24
N ARG A 188 -3.77 0.65 -2.85
CA ARG A 188 -3.17 -0.66 -2.54
C ARG A 188 -2.70 -0.75 -1.08
N GLU A 189 -2.14 0.32 -0.53
CA GLU A 189 -1.74 0.37 0.88
C GLU A 189 -2.92 0.40 1.83
N SER A 190 -4.01 1.08 1.48
CA SER A 190 -5.25 1.06 2.27
C SER A 190 -5.85 -0.36 2.35
N ILE A 191 -5.76 -1.13 1.26
CA ILE A 191 -6.14 -2.55 1.23
C ILE A 191 -5.20 -3.37 2.12
N LEU A 192 -3.89 -3.16 2.04
CA LEU A 192 -2.91 -3.83 2.92
C LEU A 192 -3.16 -3.55 4.40
N ILE A 193 -3.44 -2.29 4.77
CA ILE A 193 -3.72 -1.87 6.15
C ILE A 193 -5.01 -2.52 6.65
N SER A 194 -6.07 -2.52 5.83
CA SER A 194 -7.33 -3.19 6.16
C SER A 194 -7.12 -4.70 6.42
N ASN A 195 -6.14 -5.30 5.74
CA ASN A 195 -5.78 -6.71 5.87
C ASN A 195 -4.70 -7.01 6.92
N GLY A 196 -4.38 -6.04 7.79
CA GLY A 196 -3.50 -6.23 8.94
C GLY A 196 -2.04 -5.83 8.72
N SER A 197 -1.71 -5.18 7.60
CA SER A 197 -0.37 -4.61 7.41
C SER A 197 -0.17 -3.37 8.31
N ARG A 198 0.89 -3.38 9.14
CA ARG A 198 1.24 -2.28 10.03
C ARG A 198 2.14 -1.25 9.34
N ILE A 199 1.66 -0.64 8.25
CA ILE A 199 2.41 0.42 7.58
C ILE A 199 2.42 1.67 8.48
N LYS A 200 3.59 2.29 8.68
CA LYS A 200 3.66 3.51 9.53
C LYS A 200 2.88 4.64 8.86
N GLY A 201 2.14 5.39 9.67
CA GLY A 201 1.27 6.48 9.20
C GLY A 201 1.98 7.50 8.29
N TRP A 202 3.23 7.88 8.59
CA TRP A 202 3.98 8.80 7.74
C TRP A 202 4.13 8.31 6.29
N TRP A 203 4.41 7.02 6.05
CA TRP A 203 4.59 6.51 4.69
C TRP A 203 3.29 6.55 3.89
N VAL A 204 2.18 6.27 4.56
CA VAL A 204 0.84 6.42 3.99
C VAL A 204 0.59 7.89 3.64
N SER A 205 0.80 8.81 4.58
CA SER A 205 0.67 10.26 4.36
C SER A 205 1.57 10.78 3.25
N HIS A 206 2.81 10.30 3.16
CA HIS A 206 3.76 10.65 2.11
C HIS A 206 3.15 10.38 0.73
N HIS A 207 2.52 9.22 0.50
CA HIS A 207 1.93 8.91 -0.81
C HIS A 207 0.78 9.85 -1.19
N TYR A 208 -0.04 10.28 -0.22
CA TYR A 208 -1.06 11.31 -0.47
C TYR A 208 -0.43 12.65 -0.84
N ILE A 209 0.61 13.08 -0.10
CA ILE A 209 1.30 14.34 -0.36
C ILE A 209 2.01 14.30 -1.73
N SER A 210 2.63 13.17 -2.10
CA SER A 210 3.27 12.98 -3.41
C SER A 210 2.27 12.94 -4.56
N THR A 211 1.06 12.43 -4.32
CA THR A 211 -0.05 12.51 -5.29
C THR A 211 -0.41 13.98 -5.55
N PHE A 212 -0.61 14.74 -4.47
CA PHE A 212 -0.90 16.17 -4.56
C PHE A 212 0.23 16.95 -5.26
N LEU A 213 1.48 16.73 -4.87
CA LEU A 213 2.68 17.31 -5.50
C LEU A 213 2.68 17.06 -7.01
N SER A 214 2.47 15.81 -7.42
CA SER A 214 2.49 15.42 -8.84
C SER A 214 1.30 16.04 -9.60
N GLY A 215 0.15 16.20 -8.96
CA GLY A 215 -1.01 16.88 -9.54
C GLY A 215 -0.77 18.39 -9.73
N VAL A 216 -0.12 19.04 -8.77
CA VAL A 216 0.28 20.45 -8.91
C VAL A 216 1.34 20.60 -10.00
N MET A 217 2.31 19.68 -10.11
CA MET A 217 3.28 19.65 -11.23
C MET A 217 2.59 19.49 -12.59
N LEU A 218 1.61 18.59 -12.69
CA LEU A 218 0.85 18.34 -13.92
C LEU A 218 0.07 19.59 -14.39
N THR A 219 -0.48 20.35 -13.43
CA THR A 219 -1.27 21.57 -13.72
C THR A 219 -0.41 22.83 -13.87
N TRP A 220 0.92 22.74 -13.72
CA TRP A 220 1.81 23.87 -13.95
C TRP A 220 1.90 24.16 -15.46
N PRO A 221 1.44 25.33 -15.94
CA PRO A 221 1.52 25.69 -17.34
C PRO A 221 2.97 25.82 -17.81
N ASP A 222 3.18 25.66 -19.12
CA ASP A 222 4.49 25.92 -19.72
C ASP A 222 4.82 27.42 -19.64
N GLY A 223 6.01 27.73 -19.14
CA GLY A 223 6.44 29.08 -18.86
C GLY A 223 7.89 29.13 -18.41
N LEU A 224 8.46 30.34 -18.34
CA LEU A 224 9.87 30.55 -18.01
C LEU A 224 10.25 29.86 -16.68
N VAL A 225 9.43 30.05 -15.65
CA VAL A 225 9.71 29.51 -14.30
C VAL A 225 9.63 27.98 -14.29
N TYR A 226 8.70 27.39 -15.05
CA TYR A 226 8.62 25.95 -15.24
C TYR A 226 9.90 25.41 -15.88
N GLN A 227 10.36 26.03 -16.97
CA GLN A 227 11.56 25.58 -17.69
C GLN A 227 12.83 25.69 -16.83
N MET A 228 12.92 26.70 -15.96
CA MET A 228 14.02 26.83 -14.99
C MET A 228 14.07 25.66 -14.00
N PHE A 229 12.92 25.16 -13.54
CA PHE A 229 12.85 24.07 -12.57
C PHE A 229 12.80 22.67 -13.20
N ARG A 230 12.32 22.54 -14.44
CA ARG A 230 12.07 21.29 -15.16
C ARG A 230 13.22 20.29 -15.04
N ASN A 231 14.43 20.72 -15.38
CA ASN A 231 15.60 19.85 -15.35
C ASN A 231 15.93 19.41 -13.92
N GLN A 232 15.78 20.27 -12.92
CA GLN A 232 16.02 19.89 -11.55
C GLN A 232 15.00 18.84 -11.07
N PHE A 233 13.72 19.01 -11.43
CA PHE A 233 12.67 18.04 -11.12
C PHE A 233 12.90 16.68 -11.78
N LEU A 234 13.24 16.65 -13.07
CA LEU A 234 13.52 15.39 -13.78
C LEU A 234 14.76 14.68 -13.22
N ALA A 235 15.83 15.41 -12.88
CA ALA A 235 17.00 14.84 -12.22
C ALA A 235 16.66 14.25 -10.84
N PHE A 236 15.87 14.97 -10.05
CA PHE A 236 15.36 14.47 -8.78
C PHE A 236 14.52 13.20 -8.96
N SER A 237 13.68 13.15 -10.02
CA SER A 237 12.82 12.01 -10.31
C SER A 237 13.63 10.77 -10.69
N ILE A 238 14.69 10.92 -11.50
CA ILE A 238 15.65 9.85 -11.82
C ILE A 238 16.29 9.33 -10.53
N PHE A 239 16.84 10.24 -9.71
CA PHE A 239 17.47 9.87 -8.45
C PHE A 239 16.49 9.13 -7.52
N GLN A 240 15.26 9.65 -7.39
CA GLN A 240 14.23 9.06 -6.55
C GLN A 240 13.87 7.64 -7.01
N SER A 241 13.73 7.40 -8.32
CA SER A 241 13.50 6.05 -8.85
C SER A 241 14.65 5.09 -8.54
N CYS A 242 15.91 5.55 -8.61
CA CYS A 242 17.06 4.75 -8.20
C CYS A 242 16.99 4.38 -6.70
N VAL A 243 16.65 5.35 -5.84
CA VAL A 243 16.48 5.10 -4.39
C VAL A 243 15.33 4.13 -4.12
N GLN A 244 14.21 4.26 -4.82
CA GLN A 244 13.07 3.35 -4.73
C GLN A 244 13.45 1.92 -5.12
N PHE A 245 14.28 1.76 -6.16
CA PHE A 245 14.82 0.45 -6.55
C PHE A 245 15.70 -0.16 -5.44
N LEU A 246 16.59 0.62 -4.83
CA LEU A 246 17.41 0.18 -3.71
C LEU A 246 16.56 -0.17 -2.47
N GLN A 247 15.54 0.64 -2.17
CA GLN A 247 14.57 0.37 -1.11
C GLN A 247 13.82 -0.94 -1.34
N TYR A 248 13.37 -1.18 -2.58
CA TYR A 248 12.72 -2.43 -2.96
C TYR A 248 13.65 -3.63 -2.73
N TYR A 249 14.89 -3.57 -3.22
CA TYR A 249 15.85 -4.67 -3.03
C TYR A 249 16.10 -4.95 -1.54
N TYR A 250 16.28 -3.89 -0.75
CA TYR A 250 16.44 -4.01 0.71
C TYR A 250 15.21 -4.66 1.38
N GLN A 251 14.00 -4.19 1.06
CA GLN A 251 12.75 -4.68 1.66
C GLN A 251 12.44 -6.12 1.25
N SER A 252 12.57 -6.45 -0.04
CA SER A 252 12.37 -7.80 -0.59
C SER A 252 13.37 -8.79 -0.02
N GLY A 253 14.65 -8.42 0.09
CA GLY A 253 15.67 -9.26 0.72
C GLY A 253 15.42 -9.49 2.21
N CYS A 254 14.90 -8.48 2.93
CA CYS A 254 14.50 -8.65 4.32
C CYS A 254 13.30 -9.59 4.46
N LEU A 255 12.28 -9.44 3.61
CA LEU A 255 11.08 -10.27 3.61
C LEU A 255 11.41 -11.73 3.31
N TYR A 256 12.24 -11.98 2.29
CA TYR A 256 12.70 -13.31 1.92
C TYR A 256 13.39 -14.03 3.09
N ARG A 257 14.33 -13.35 3.77
CA ARG A 257 15.02 -13.92 4.94
C ARG A 257 14.06 -14.21 6.10
N LEU A 258 13.10 -13.31 6.37
CA LEU A 258 12.08 -13.55 7.40
C LEU A 258 11.21 -14.77 7.07
N ARG A 259 10.86 -14.97 5.79
CA ARG A 259 10.14 -16.16 5.31
C ARG A 259 10.97 -17.43 5.48
N ALA A 260 12.25 -17.40 5.08
CA ALA A 260 13.16 -18.54 5.20
C ALA A 260 13.37 -18.97 6.68
N LEU A 261 13.33 -18.01 7.61
CA LEU A 261 13.45 -18.26 9.05
C LEU A 261 12.15 -18.78 9.69
N GLY A 262 11.10 -19.07 8.93
CA GLY A 262 9.85 -19.62 9.45
C GLY A 262 9.05 -18.65 10.34
N LYS A 263 9.39 -17.36 10.38
CA LYS A 263 8.62 -16.32 11.08
C LYS A 263 7.36 -15.98 10.27
N ARG A 264 6.42 -16.92 10.23
CA ARG A 264 5.33 -17.03 9.25
C ARG A 264 4.13 -16.10 9.51
N ASN A 265 4.06 -15.48 10.70
CA ASN A 265 2.81 -14.87 11.18
C ASN A 265 2.68 -13.35 11.04
N HIS A 266 3.60 -12.68 10.36
CA HIS A 266 3.50 -11.24 10.26
C HIS A 266 3.67 -10.77 8.81
N LEU A 267 2.60 -10.20 8.25
CA LEU A 267 2.65 -9.21 7.14
C LEU A 267 3.46 -7.95 7.52
N ASP A 268 4.08 -7.97 8.68
CA ASP A 268 4.79 -6.92 9.35
C ASP A 268 6.27 -6.96 8.96
N LEU A 269 6.70 -5.93 8.24
CA LEU A 269 8.10 -5.57 8.10
C LEU A 269 8.48 -4.46 9.10
N THR A 270 7.58 -4.06 10.00
CA THR A 270 7.80 -2.90 10.87
C THR A 270 8.25 -3.28 12.27
N VAL A 271 9.57 -3.18 12.47
CA VAL A 271 10.27 -2.73 13.70
C VAL A 271 10.24 -3.63 14.95
N GLU A 272 9.27 -4.54 15.14
CA GLU A 272 9.19 -5.32 16.39
C GLU A 272 10.19 -6.49 16.43
N GLY A 273 10.61 -7.03 15.28
CA GLY A 273 11.53 -8.17 15.18
C GLY A 273 12.88 -7.90 14.51
N PHE A 274 13.42 -6.67 14.56
CA PHE A 274 14.58 -6.28 13.76
C PHE A 274 15.85 -7.08 14.11
N GLN A 275 16.39 -7.77 13.11
CA GLN A 275 17.55 -8.64 13.24
C GLN A 275 18.84 -7.89 12.86
N SER A 276 19.99 -8.28 13.40
CA SER A 276 21.27 -7.57 13.21
C SER A 276 21.68 -7.46 11.73
N TRP A 277 21.40 -8.47 10.91
CA TRP A 277 21.67 -8.43 9.47
C TRP A 277 20.84 -7.37 8.72
N MET A 278 19.64 -7.05 9.21
CA MET A 278 18.82 -6.01 8.60
C MET A 278 19.44 -4.62 8.80
N TRP A 279 20.27 -4.42 9.84
CA TRP A 279 21.00 -3.18 10.10
C TRP A 279 22.08 -2.92 9.04
N ARG A 280 22.84 -3.96 8.67
CA ARG A 280 23.91 -3.85 7.65
C ARG A 280 23.37 -3.34 6.31
N GLY A 281 22.25 -3.91 5.85
CA GLY A 281 21.59 -3.45 4.63
C GLY A 281 20.97 -2.05 4.76
N LEU A 282 20.47 -1.68 5.94
CA LEU A 282 19.91 -0.34 6.15
C LEU A 282 21.00 0.74 6.20
N ALA A 283 22.14 0.45 6.82
CA ALA A 283 23.27 1.37 6.89
C ALA A 283 23.78 1.76 5.50
N PHE A 284 23.80 0.81 4.56
CA PHE A 284 24.10 1.09 3.16
C PHE A 284 23.08 2.03 2.49
N LEU A 285 21.79 1.87 2.80
CA LEU A 285 20.71 2.64 2.19
C LEU A 285 20.59 4.07 2.76
N LEU A 286 20.98 4.28 4.01
CA LEU A 286 20.81 5.56 4.73
C LEU A 286 21.45 6.78 4.03
N PRO A 287 22.70 6.72 3.52
CA PRO A 287 23.30 7.84 2.81
C PRO A 287 22.45 8.31 1.62
N PHE A 288 21.95 7.38 0.82
CA PHE A 288 21.09 7.69 -0.33
C PHE A 288 19.76 8.30 0.11
N LEU A 289 19.17 7.82 1.21
CA LEU A 289 17.94 8.39 1.76
C LEU A 289 18.16 9.82 2.25
N PHE A 290 19.20 10.07 3.04
CA PHE A 290 19.49 11.42 3.53
C PHE A 290 19.80 12.38 2.39
N PHE A 291 20.58 11.96 1.40
CA PHE A 291 20.82 12.76 0.21
C PHE A 291 19.51 13.10 -0.53
N GLY A 292 18.61 12.12 -0.69
CA GLY A 292 17.28 12.36 -1.25
C GLY A 292 16.46 13.37 -0.45
N HIS A 293 16.49 13.30 0.88
CA HIS A 293 15.81 14.26 1.75
C HIS A 293 16.40 15.66 1.58
N PHE A 294 17.72 15.81 1.59
CA PHE A 294 18.35 17.11 1.35
C PHE A 294 18.08 17.64 -0.06
N TRP A 295 17.94 16.78 -1.07
CA TRP A 295 17.49 17.20 -2.40
C TRP A 295 16.03 17.70 -2.36
N GLN A 296 15.14 17.08 -1.58
CA GLN A 296 13.79 17.62 -1.37
C GLN A 296 13.82 19.03 -0.77
N LEU A 297 14.70 19.28 0.21
CA LEU A 297 14.91 20.61 0.76
C LEU A 297 15.46 21.58 -0.30
N TYR A 298 16.44 21.14 -1.09
CA TYR A 298 16.99 21.94 -2.18
C TYR A 298 15.90 22.34 -3.19
N ASN A 299 15.03 21.41 -3.59
CA ASN A 299 13.87 21.71 -4.43
C ASN A 299 12.92 22.73 -3.78
N ALA A 300 12.66 22.59 -2.48
CA ALA A 300 11.81 23.53 -1.75
C ALA A 300 12.40 24.96 -1.75
N ILE A 301 13.72 25.08 -1.51
CA ILE A 301 14.43 26.37 -1.52
C ILE A 301 14.41 26.97 -2.92
N THR A 302 14.79 26.21 -3.95
CA THR A 302 14.78 26.66 -5.35
C THR A 302 13.38 27.16 -5.75
N LEU A 303 12.33 26.41 -5.43
CA LEU A 303 10.96 26.81 -5.75
C LEU A 303 10.51 28.04 -4.95
N PHE A 304 10.95 28.19 -3.70
CA PHE A 304 10.67 29.38 -2.90
C PHE A 304 11.38 30.64 -3.46
N GLU A 305 12.59 30.49 -4.00
CA GLU A 305 13.27 31.57 -4.70
C GLU A 305 12.58 31.91 -6.03
N LEU A 306 12.20 30.88 -6.79
CA LEU A 306 11.47 31.03 -8.05
C LEU A 306 10.08 31.67 -7.85
N SER A 307 9.39 31.38 -6.74
CA SER A 307 8.09 31.99 -6.45
C SER A 307 8.18 33.50 -6.17
N ARG A 308 9.35 33.99 -5.75
CA ARG A 308 9.66 35.41 -5.56
C ARG A 308 10.18 36.09 -6.84
N HIS A 309 10.34 35.33 -7.92
CA HIS A 309 10.83 35.88 -9.18
C HIS A 309 9.80 36.85 -9.78
N LYS A 310 10.26 38.02 -10.28
CA LYS A 310 9.38 39.11 -10.77
C LYS A 310 8.38 38.68 -11.86
N LYS A 311 8.71 37.62 -12.61
CA LYS A 311 7.89 37.07 -13.70
C LYS A 311 7.03 35.87 -13.27
N CYS A 312 7.14 35.39 -12.03
CA CYS A 312 6.34 34.30 -11.52
C CYS A 312 4.92 34.80 -11.23
N LYS A 313 3.93 34.22 -11.90
CA LYS A 313 2.49 34.48 -11.66
C LYS A 313 1.76 33.20 -11.23
N GLU A 314 2.43 32.06 -11.33
CA GLU A 314 1.90 30.74 -11.13
C GLU A 314 1.88 30.39 -9.64
N TRP A 315 0.70 30.10 -9.09
CA TRP A 315 0.53 29.72 -7.69
C TRP A 315 1.15 28.35 -7.37
N GLN A 316 1.27 27.50 -8.39
CA GLN A 316 1.84 26.16 -8.33
C GLN A 316 3.23 26.19 -7.70
N VAL A 317 4.06 27.19 -8.03
CA VAL A 317 5.45 27.29 -7.56
C VAL A 317 5.52 27.37 -6.04
N SER A 318 4.72 28.25 -5.43
CA SER A 318 4.65 28.42 -3.97
C SER A 318 4.12 27.17 -3.27
N VAL A 319 3.09 26.54 -3.85
CA VAL A 319 2.50 25.32 -3.29
C VAL A 319 3.47 24.14 -3.37
N LEU A 320 4.20 24.00 -4.47
CA LEU A 320 5.23 22.97 -4.63
C LEU A 320 6.39 23.19 -3.66
N ALA A 321 6.83 24.44 -3.45
CA ALA A 321 7.86 24.77 -2.46
C ALA A 321 7.47 24.27 -1.06
N LEU A 322 6.25 24.60 -0.62
CA LEU A 322 5.72 24.15 0.68
C LEU A 322 5.59 22.63 0.74
N THR A 323 5.10 22.01 -0.34
CA THR A 323 4.88 20.56 -0.38
C THR A 323 6.20 19.79 -0.31
N PHE A 324 7.24 20.22 -1.04
CA PHE A 324 8.59 19.66 -0.93
C PHE A 324 9.18 19.85 0.47
N LEU A 325 8.93 20.99 1.12
CA LEU A 325 9.38 21.23 2.49
C LEU A 325 8.72 20.26 3.49
N ILE A 326 7.40 20.05 3.37
CA ILE A 326 6.66 19.09 4.21
C ILE A 326 7.20 17.67 4.00
N LEU A 327 7.42 17.26 2.74
CA LEU A 327 8.02 15.97 2.42
C LEU A 327 9.41 15.82 3.03
N PHE A 328 10.27 16.83 2.89
CA PHE A 328 11.59 16.85 3.51
C PHE A 328 11.50 16.65 5.03
N LEU A 329 10.73 17.49 5.72
CA LEU A 329 10.64 17.46 7.18
C LEU A 329 10.16 16.10 7.67
N GLY A 330 9.07 15.58 7.12
CA GLY A 330 8.55 14.31 7.60
C GLY A 330 9.40 13.10 7.21
N ASN A 331 10.03 13.10 6.04
CA ASN A 331 10.97 12.04 5.64
C ASN A 331 12.23 12.06 6.49
N PHE A 332 12.80 13.23 6.73
CA PHE A 332 13.99 13.42 7.54
C PHE A 332 13.73 13.01 8.99
N LEU A 333 12.67 13.55 9.63
CA LEU A 333 12.31 13.24 11.02
C LEU A 333 11.96 11.76 11.20
N THR A 334 11.24 11.15 10.25
CA THR A 334 10.92 9.72 10.32
C THR A 334 12.17 8.86 10.19
N THR A 335 13.09 9.21 9.28
CA THR A 335 14.36 8.51 9.10
C THR A 335 15.22 8.65 10.37
N LEU A 336 15.33 9.86 10.92
CA LEU A 336 16.06 10.13 12.15
C LEU A 336 15.50 9.35 13.33
N LYS A 337 14.17 9.31 13.51
CA LYS A 337 13.51 8.51 14.54
C LYS A 337 13.84 7.02 14.40
N VAL A 338 13.85 6.51 13.16
CA VAL A 338 14.21 5.12 12.86
C VAL A 338 15.67 4.84 13.20
N VAL A 339 16.58 5.74 12.84
CA VAL A 339 18.01 5.64 13.14
C VAL A 339 18.25 5.68 14.65
N HIS A 340 17.68 6.67 15.35
CA HIS A 340 17.80 6.84 16.80
C HIS A 340 17.31 5.60 17.57
N THR A 341 16.10 5.12 17.26
CA THR A 341 15.53 3.91 17.88
C THR A 341 16.45 2.70 17.70
N LYS A 342 17.12 2.60 16.54
CA LYS A 342 18.02 1.48 16.24
C LYS A 342 19.38 1.60 16.91
N PHE A 343 19.93 2.80 16.99
CA PHE A 343 21.15 3.05 17.76
C PHE A 343 20.95 2.69 19.24
N GLN A 344 19.81 3.05 19.83
CA GLN A 344 19.47 2.65 21.21
C GLN A 344 19.38 1.13 21.35
N LYS A 345 18.63 0.43 20.48
CA LYS A 345 18.52 -1.04 20.52
C LYS A 345 19.86 -1.77 20.34
N ASN A 346 20.77 -1.23 19.51
CA ASN A 346 22.11 -1.81 19.32
C ASN A 346 23.02 -1.60 20.53
N LYS A 347 22.89 -0.48 21.25
CA LYS A 347 23.63 -0.26 22.51
C LYS A 347 23.20 -1.25 23.58
N THR A 348 21.89 -1.46 23.75
CA THR A 348 21.33 -2.40 24.75
C THR A 348 21.65 -3.88 24.47
N LYS A 349 22.00 -4.26 23.23
CA LYS A 349 22.45 -5.63 22.91
C LYS A 349 23.96 -5.86 23.09
N LYS A 350 24.73 -4.79 23.28
CA LYS A 350 26.18 -4.84 23.49
C LYS A 350 26.58 -4.72 24.97
N LEU A 351 25.69 -4.17 25.79
CA LEU A 351 25.63 -4.42 27.23
C LEU A 351 24.98 -5.78 27.46
#